data_AF-A0A1Y5G666-F1
#
_entry.id   AF-A0A1Y5G666-F1
#
_cell.length_a   1.000
_cell.length_b   1.000
_cell.length_c   1.000
_cell.angle_alpha   90.00
_cell.angle_beta   90.00
_cell.angle_gamma   90.00
#
_symmetry.space_group_name_H-M   'P 1'
#
loop_
_entity.id
_entity.type
_entity.pdbx_description
1 polymer ?
#
loop_
_entity_poly.entity_id
_entity_poly.type
_entity_poly.pdbx_seq_one_letter_code
_entity_poly.pdbx_strand_id
1 'polypeptide(L)'
;MRHYLINFLLVMTFIFTIGVNPALSAEPNLEQVKCVDIESEDDLASFIFWLDGYISGQEDLSIVDPDEVELVIEETLNTCNEFPEKAVFNIVKGLKQ
;
A
#
# COMPACT_ATOMS: atom_id res chain seq x y z
N MET A 1 30.38 -21.42 -43.57
CA MET A 1 30.08 -20.13 -42.90
C MET A 1 28.58 -19.88 -42.67
N ARG A 2 27.67 -20.35 -43.54
CA ARG A 2 26.21 -20.13 -43.44
C ARG A 2 25.51 -20.75 -42.21
N HIS A 3 26.00 -21.87 -41.67
CA HIS A 3 25.41 -22.53 -40.48
C HIS A 3 25.75 -21.84 -39.14
N TYR A 4 26.88 -21.13 -39.07
CA TYR A 4 27.30 -20.45 -37.83
C TYR A 4 26.47 -19.19 -37.55
N LEU A 5 26.00 -18.51 -38.61
CA LEU A 5 25.13 -17.32 -38.51
C LEU A 5 23.75 -17.64 -37.93
N ILE A 6 23.19 -18.82 -38.26
CA ILE A 6 21.86 -19.25 -37.79
C ILE A 6 21.91 -19.62 -36.31
N ASN A 7 22.96 -20.33 -35.87
CA ASN A 7 23.15 -20.67 -34.46
C ASN A 7 23.41 -19.42 -33.60
N PHE A 8 24.13 -18.42 -34.12
CA PHE A 8 24.36 -17.17 -33.39
C PHE A 8 23.07 -16.36 -33.18
N LEU A 9 22.21 -16.30 -34.22
CA LEU A 9 20.90 -15.64 -34.15
C LEU A 9 19.95 -16.31 -33.15
N LEU A 10 19.96 -17.65 -33.06
CA LEU A 10 19.15 -18.41 -32.11
C LEU A 10 19.61 -18.25 -30.65
N VAL A 11 20.92 -18.10 -30.41
CA VAL A 11 21.44 -17.86 -29.06
C VAL A 11 21.10 -16.45 -28.57
N MET A 12 21.16 -15.45 -29.45
CA MET A 12 20.80 -14.06 -29.12
C MET A 12 19.32 -13.89 -28.75
N THR A 13 18.39 -14.59 -29.41
CA THR A 13 16.96 -14.54 -29.06
C THR A 13 16.64 -15.23 -27.73
N PHE A 14 17.41 -16.25 -27.34
CA PHE A 14 17.21 -16.94 -26.06
C PHE A 14 17.65 -16.10 -24.84
N ILE A 15 18.60 -15.19 -25.02
CA ILE A 15 19.06 -14.30 -23.93
C ILE A 15 18.06 -13.14 -23.71
N PHE A 16 17.35 -12.71 -24.75
CA PHE A 16 16.37 -11.61 -24.65
C PHE A 16 15.07 -11.99 -23.92
N THR A 17 14.71 -13.27 -23.85
CA THR A 17 13.47 -13.72 -23.18
C THR A 17 13.62 -13.95 -21.68
N ILE A 18 14.85 -14.09 -21.17
CA ILE A 18 15.11 -14.38 -19.75
C ILE A 18 15.32 -13.10 -18.92
N GLY A 19 15.54 -11.96 -19.59
CA GLY A 19 15.83 -10.67 -18.95
C GLY A 19 14.61 -9.83 -18.55
N VAL A 20 13.38 -10.26 -18.88
CA VAL A 20 12.17 -9.63 -18.34
C VAL A 20 11.93 -10.18 -16.95
N ASN A 21 12.62 -9.61 -15.95
CA ASN A 21 12.04 -9.61 -14.62
C ASN A 21 10.68 -8.94 -14.77
N PRO A 22 9.55 -9.64 -14.54
CA PRO A 22 8.33 -8.90 -14.29
C PRO A 22 8.71 -7.97 -13.14
N ALA A 23 8.65 -6.66 -13.35
CA ALA A 23 8.46 -5.76 -12.23
C ALA A 23 7.18 -6.29 -11.58
N LEU A 24 7.35 -7.18 -10.61
CA LEU A 24 6.29 -7.80 -9.86
C LEU A 24 5.42 -6.62 -9.44
N SER A 25 4.16 -6.71 -9.81
CA SER A 25 3.06 -5.89 -9.29
C SER A 25 2.99 -6.14 -7.79
N ALA A 26 4.02 -5.73 -7.05
CA ALA A 26 4.05 -5.73 -5.61
C ALA A 26 3.07 -4.63 -5.23
N GLU A 27 1.88 -5.05 -4.82
CA GLU A 27 0.89 -4.15 -4.27
C GLU A 27 1.56 -3.36 -3.14
N PRO A 28 1.41 -2.03 -3.11
CA PRO A 28 2.00 -1.23 -2.04
C PRO A 28 1.48 -1.76 -0.71
N ASN A 29 2.38 -2.05 0.23
CA ASN A 29 1.98 -2.46 1.57
C ASN A 29 1.48 -1.24 2.33
N LEU A 30 0.17 -1.00 2.25
CA LEU A 30 -0.48 0.14 2.86
C LEU A 30 -0.43 0.11 4.39
N GLU A 31 -0.14 -1.03 5.02
CA GLU A 31 0.06 -1.11 6.48
C GLU A 31 1.31 -0.36 6.96
N GLN A 32 2.23 -0.05 6.05
CA GLN A 32 3.52 0.59 6.36
C GLN A 32 3.53 2.10 6.12
N VAL A 33 2.44 2.67 5.58
CA VAL A 33 2.34 4.12 5.32
C VAL A 33 2.38 4.86 6.64
N LYS A 34 3.36 5.76 6.79
CA LYS A 34 3.55 6.55 8.01
C LYS A 34 2.77 7.85 7.94
N CYS A 35 2.50 8.43 9.10
CA CYS A 35 1.88 9.76 9.19
C CYS A 35 2.63 10.83 8.40
N VAL A 36 3.97 10.79 8.39
CA VAL A 36 4.82 11.73 7.63
C VAL A 36 4.71 11.57 6.10
N ASP A 37 4.19 10.44 5.62
CA ASP A 37 4.01 10.17 4.19
C ASP A 37 2.68 10.72 3.66
N ILE A 38 1.81 11.26 4.53
CA ILE A 38 0.50 11.82 4.17
C ILE A 38 0.64 13.33 3.93
N GLU A 39 0.26 13.78 2.73
CA GLU A 39 0.50 15.15 2.28
C GLU A 39 -0.54 16.16 2.78
N SER A 40 -1.75 15.71 3.13
CA SER A 40 -2.84 16.57 3.58
C SER A 40 -3.83 15.87 4.51
N GLU A 41 -4.63 16.66 5.23
CA GLU A 41 -5.73 16.13 6.06
C GLU A 41 -6.79 15.40 5.23
N ASP A 42 -7.04 15.84 3.99
CA ASP A 42 -7.97 15.19 3.05
C ASP A 42 -7.46 13.81 2.61
N ASP A 43 -6.15 13.68 2.38
CA ASP A 43 -5.50 12.40 2.08
C ASP A 43 -5.55 11.47 3.29
N LEU A 44 -5.35 12.02 4.49
CA LEU A 44 -5.47 11.27 5.74
C LEU A 44 -6.89 10.71 5.90
N ALA A 45 -7.92 11.56 5.72
CA ALA A 45 -9.32 11.16 5.85
C ALA A 45 -9.69 10.06 4.85
N SER A 46 -9.30 10.23 3.58
CA SER A 46 -9.53 9.23 2.53
C SER A 46 -8.83 7.90 2.85
N PHE A 47 -7.62 7.96 3.40
CA PHE A 47 -6.85 6.78 3.76
C PHE A 47 -7.43 6.07 4.99
N ILE A 48 -7.89 6.82 6.00
CA ILE A 48 -8.59 6.27 7.17
C ILE A 48 -9.86 5.53 6.73
N PHE A 49 -10.65 6.09 5.82
CA PHE A 49 -11.85 5.43 5.29
C PHE A 49 -11.50 4.11 4.59
N TRP A 50 -10.43 4.09 3.79
CA TRP A 50 -9.95 2.86 3.15
C TRP A 50 -9.49 1.82 4.19
N LEU A 51 -8.71 2.25 5.18
CA LEU A 51 -8.21 1.40 6.26
C LEU A 51 -9.34 0.81 7.09
N ASP A 52 -10.39 1.59 7.36
CA ASP A 52 -11.57 1.14 8.09
C ASP A 52 -12.24 -0.06 7.40
N GLY A 53 -12.50 0.06 6.10
CA GLY A 53 -13.05 -1.02 5.30
C GLY A 53 -12.12 -2.24 5.21
N TYR A 54 -10.80 -2.00 5.05
CA TYR A 54 -9.80 -3.06 4.98
C TYR A 54 -9.73 -3.87 6.28
N ILE A 55 -9.55 -3.20 7.43
CA ILE A 55 -9.45 -3.83 8.75
C ILE A 55 -10.76 -4.56 9.08
N SER A 56 -11.90 -3.93 8.81
CA SER A 56 -13.22 -4.54 9.04
C SER A 56 -13.38 -5.84 8.25
N GLY A 57 -12.95 -5.87 7.00
CA GLY A 57 -13.00 -7.07 6.16
C GLY A 57 -12.04 -8.19 6.60
N GLN A 58 -10.88 -7.84 7.18
CA GLN A 58 -9.89 -8.82 7.65
C GLN A 58 -10.27 -9.41 9.02
N GLU A 59 -10.91 -8.62 9.89
CA GLU A 59 -11.17 -8.99 11.29
C GLU A 59 -12.65 -9.33 11.56
N ASP A 60 -13.50 -9.35 10.53
CA ASP A 60 -14.95 -9.57 10.64
C ASP A 60 -15.62 -8.56 11.62
N LEU A 61 -15.17 -7.31 11.54
CA LEU A 61 -15.72 -6.18 12.32
C LEU A 61 -16.71 -5.38 11.47
N SER A 62 -17.54 -4.57 12.13
CA SER A 62 -18.33 -3.57 11.43
C SER A 62 -17.47 -2.40 10.96
N ILE A 63 -17.80 -1.91 9.76
CA ILE A 63 -17.33 -0.61 9.24
C ILE A 63 -17.83 0.49 10.20
N VAL A 64 -17.00 1.52 10.42
CA VAL A 64 -17.34 2.66 11.28
C VAL A 64 -18.57 3.38 10.73
N ASP A 65 -19.44 3.85 11.63
CA ASP A 65 -20.57 4.68 11.24
C ASP A 65 -20.05 5.98 10.61
N PRO A 66 -20.58 6.43 9.46
CA PRO A 66 -20.21 7.71 8.86
C PRO A 66 -20.24 8.89 9.84
N ASP A 67 -21.14 8.88 10.81
CA ASP A 67 -21.27 9.92 11.84
C ASP A 67 -20.16 9.85 12.91
N GLU A 68 -19.50 8.70 13.05
CA GLU A 68 -18.39 8.46 13.98
C GLU A 68 -17.01 8.55 13.31
N VAL A 69 -16.95 8.58 11.96
CA VAL A 69 -15.68 8.62 11.21
C VAL A 69 -14.88 9.89 11.49
N GLU A 70 -15.56 11.01 11.77
CA GLU A 70 -14.93 12.27 12.12
C GLU A 70 -14.06 12.13 13.38
N LEU A 71 -14.53 11.38 14.39
CA LEU A 71 -13.76 11.12 15.61
C LEU A 71 -12.50 10.29 15.31
N VAL A 72 -12.61 9.30 14.41
CA VAL A 72 -11.45 8.50 14.00
C VAL A 72 -10.42 9.36 13.26
N ILE A 73 -10.88 10.28 12.40
CA ILE A 73 -10.01 11.22 11.68
C ILE A 73 -9.30 12.15 12.67
N GLU A 74 -10.03 12.79 13.58
CA GLU A 74 -9.46 13.71 14.57
C GLU A 74 -8.42 13.01 15.46
N GLU A 75 -8.75 11.85 16.01
CA GLU A 75 -7.85 11.10 16.90
C GLU A 75 -6.61 10.60 16.16
N THR A 76 -6.78 10.20 14.89
CA THR A 76 -5.65 9.80 14.04
C THR A 76 -4.76 10.98 13.70
N LEU A 77 -5.34 12.14 13.36
CA LEU A 77 -4.61 13.38 13.08
C LEU A 77 -3.81 13.83 14.30
N ASN A 78 -4.43 13.85 15.48
CA ASN A 78 -3.77 14.16 16.75
C ASN A 78 -2.58 13.23 16.99
N THR A 79 -2.79 11.92 16.83
CA THR A 79 -1.72 10.93 16.98
C THR A 79 -0.61 11.11 15.94
N CYS A 80 -0.95 11.44 14.69
CA CYS A 80 0.01 11.68 13.63
C CYS A 80 0.87 12.92 13.87
N ASN A 81 0.29 13.98 14.45
CA ASN A 81 1.01 15.19 14.84
C ASN A 81 2.02 14.91 15.97
N GLU A 82 1.70 14.00 16.89
CA GLU A 82 2.60 13.61 17.98
C GLU A 82 3.67 12.61 17.54
N PHE A 83 3.33 11.69 16.62
CA PHE A 83 4.17 10.57 16.21
C PHE A 83 4.27 10.44 14.68
N PRO A 84 5.01 11.32 13.99
CA PRO A 84 5.05 11.37 12.52
C PRO A 84 5.57 10.09 11.86
N GLU A 85 6.41 9.32 12.55
CA GLU A 85 6.96 8.05 12.05
C GLU A 85 6.04 6.84 12.27
N LYS A 86 4.90 7.02 12.97
CA LYS A 86 3.96 5.94 13.26
C LYS A 86 3.15 5.60 12.01
N ALA A 87 2.95 4.30 11.78
CA ALA A 87 2.09 3.84 10.70
C ALA A 87 0.62 4.17 10.99
N VAL A 88 -0.07 4.77 10.02
CA VAL A 88 -1.50 5.16 10.15
C VAL A 88 -2.37 3.93 10.42
N PHE A 89 -2.07 2.81 9.75
CA PHE A 89 -2.74 1.52 9.99
C PHE A 89 -2.76 1.12 11.47
N ASN A 90 -1.64 1.26 12.19
CA ASN A 90 -1.55 0.89 13.60
C ASN A 90 -2.39 1.82 14.50
N ILE A 91 -2.60 3.07 14.08
CA ILE A 91 -3.44 4.03 14.79
C ILE A 91 -4.91 3.65 14.61
N VAL A 92 -5.37 3.56 13.35
CA VAL A 92 -6.76 3.24 13.01
C VAL A 92 -7.16 1.88 13.56
N LYS A 93 -6.30 0.85 13.43
CA LYS A 93 -6.55 -0.48 14.00
C LYS A 93 -6.69 -0.44 15.52
N GLY A 94 -5.90 0.39 16.21
CA GLY A 94 -5.99 0.55 17.65
C GLY A 94 -7.29 1.19 18.12
N LEU A 95 -7.90 2.05 17.29
CA LEU A 95 -9.18 2.71 17.59
C LEU A 95 -10.41 1.83 17.37
N LYS A 96 -10.28 0.73 16.61
CA LYS A 96 -11.38 -0.22 16.34
C LYS A 96 -11.53 -1.33 17.41
N GLN A 97 -10.59 -1.44 18.35
CA GLN A 97 -10.59 -2.46 19.42
C GLN A 97 -11.38 -2.02 20.64
#